data_AF-A0A849PZE5-F1
#
_entry.id   AF-A0A849PZE5-F1
#
_cell.length_a   1.000
_cell.length_b   1.000
_cell.length_c   1.000
_cell.angle_alpha   90.00
_cell.angle_beta   90.00
_cell.angle_gamma   90.00
#
_symmetry.space_group_name_H-M   'P 1'
#
loop_
_entity.id
_entity.type
_entity.pdbx_description
1 polymer ?
#
loop_
_entity_poly.entity_id
_entity_poly.type
_entity_poly.pdbx_seq_one_letter_code
_entity_poly.pdbx_strand_id
1 'polypeptide(L)'
;MAGVRFWREFDTRYRMLATRCSQCGLVYFPPRTVCRKCRRRSVGKMEKVPLPSQGTVLSYSVVHQGQKGFDAQVPYVMAIIEFEGGVTVLGQVVDCDPEDVGIGMEVKPVFRRVREEGEAGVIHYGYKFAPPCFPVCQDESLASPE
;
A
#
# COMPACT_ATOMS: atom_id res chain seq x y z
N MET A 1 10.74 -13.74 15.50
CA MET A 1 9.49 -13.36 16.22
C MET A 1 8.69 -12.31 15.43
N ALA A 2 8.59 -12.46 14.11
CA ALA A 2 7.77 -11.54 13.29
C ALA A 2 6.27 -11.91 13.30
N GLY A 3 5.94 -13.19 13.52
CA GLY A 3 4.57 -13.74 13.46
C GLY A 3 3.51 -13.02 14.30
N VAL A 4 3.73 -12.85 15.62
CA VAL A 4 2.71 -12.27 16.53
C VAL A 4 2.41 -10.81 16.18
N ARG A 5 3.44 -10.04 15.81
CA ARG A 5 3.26 -8.66 15.36
C ARG A 5 2.44 -8.62 14.08
N PHE A 6 2.75 -9.50 13.13
CA PHE A 6 2.06 -9.56 11.84
C PHE A 6 0.58 -9.90 12.00
N TRP A 7 0.27 -10.85 12.89
CA TRP A 7 -1.11 -11.23 13.21
C TRP A 7 -1.93 -10.06 13.77
N ARG A 8 -1.35 -9.24 14.67
CA ARG A 8 -2.03 -8.04 15.20
C ARG A 8 -2.29 -6.97 14.14
N GLU A 9 -1.43 -6.89 13.13
CA GLU A 9 -1.50 -5.91 12.04
C GLU A 9 -2.27 -6.44 10.80
N PHE A 10 -2.90 -7.62 10.88
CA PHE A 10 -3.57 -8.29 9.77
C PHE A 10 -4.61 -7.39 9.07
N ASP A 11 -5.50 -6.77 9.85
CA ASP A 11 -6.53 -5.85 9.32
C ASP A 11 -5.93 -4.71 8.47
N THR A 12 -4.81 -4.15 8.92
CA THR A 12 -4.11 -3.06 8.21
C THR A 12 -3.41 -3.58 6.97
N ARG A 13 -2.82 -4.78 7.01
CA ARG A 13 -2.00 -5.31 5.91
C ARG A 13 -2.85 -5.94 4.80
N TYR A 14 -3.96 -6.56 5.14
CA TYR A 14 -4.80 -7.31 4.21
C TYR A 14 -5.93 -6.45 3.64
N ARG A 15 -6.55 -5.62 4.48
CA ARG A 15 -7.73 -4.83 4.13
C ARG A 15 -7.45 -3.33 4.04
N MET A 16 -6.21 -2.92 4.30
CA MET A 16 -5.82 -1.50 4.38
C MET A 16 -6.77 -0.65 5.22
N LEU A 17 -7.15 -1.17 6.39
CA LEU A 17 -8.00 -0.41 7.32
C LEU A 17 -7.22 0.73 7.97
N ALA A 18 -7.67 1.95 7.71
CA ALA A 18 -7.27 3.17 8.38
C ALA A 18 -8.20 3.46 9.57
N THR A 19 -7.86 4.48 10.37
CA THR A 19 -8.81 5.04 11.35
C THR A 19 -9.16 6.48 11.02
N ARG A 20 -10.45 6.80 11.04
CA ARG A 20 -10.99 8.15 10.90
C ARG A 20 -11.42 8.67 12.27
N CYS A 21 -11.04 9.89 12.60
CA CYS A 21 -11.51 10.54 13.81
C CYS A 21 -12.88 11.19 13.58
N SER A 22 -13.92 10.73 14.27
CA SER A 22 -15.29 11.26 14.11
C SER A 22 -15.45 12.70 14.60
N GLN A 23 -14.43 13.27 15.27
CA GLN A 23 -14.45 14.66 15.76
C GLN A 23 -13.86 15.68 14.78
N CYS A 24 -12.84 15.28 14.01
CA CYS A 24 -12.13 16.21 13.11
C CYS A 24 -12.04 15.72 11.66
N GLY A 25 -12.55 14.53 11.36
CA GLY A 25 -12.53 13.94 10.01
C GLY A 25 -11.17 13.41 9.56
N LEU A 26 -10.08 13.67 10.30
CA LEU A 26 -8.73 13.21 9.90
C LEU A 26 -8.66 11.69 9.84
N VAL A 27 -8.07 11.19 8.74
CA VAL A 27 -7.81 9.78 8.49
C VAL A 27 -6.34 9.47 8.78
N TYR A 28 -6.08 8.32 9.40
CA TYR A 28 -4.73 7.87 9.76
C TYR A 28 -4.49 6.46 9.25
N PHE A 29 -3.33 6.29 8.61
CA PHE A 29 -2.78 4.99 8.25
C PHE A 29 -1.29 4.96 8.64
N PRO A 30 -0.79 3.94 9.35
CA PRO A 30 -1.51 2.84 10.00
C PRO A 30 -2.57 3.31 11.03
N PRO A 31 -3.56 2.46 11.38
CA PRO A 31 -4.65 2.83 12.27
C PRO A 31 -4.12 3.21 13.65
N ARG A 32 -4.63 4.31 14.19
CA ARG A 32 -4.30 4.83 15.53
C ARG A 32 -5.52 4.85 16.44
N THR A 33 -5.29 4.67 17.73
CA THR A 33 -6.31 4.76 18.80
C THR A 33 -6.55 6.19 19.28
N VAL A 34 -5.62 7.11 19.02
CA VAL A 34 -5.69 8.51 19.46
C VAL A 34 -5.32 9.45 18.31
N CYS A 35 -6.16 10.45 18.07
CA CYS A 35 -5.94 11.49 17.06
C CYS A 35 -4.89 12.49 17.55
N ARG A 36 -3.94 12.89 16.68
CA ARG A 36 -2.93 13.93 17.03
C ARG A 36 -3.56 15.29 17.30
N LYS A 37 -4.62 15.65 16.59
CA LYS A 37 -5.31 16.95 16.71
C LYS A 37 -6.22 17.01 17.94
N CYS A 38 -7.12 16.03 18.09
CA CYS A 38 -8.13 16.02 19.16
C CYS A 38 -7.63 15.40 20.48
N ARG A 39 -6.52 14.65 20.45
CA ARG A 39 -5.91 13.96 21.59
C ARG A 39 -6.95 13.16 22.37
N ARG A 40 -7.06 13.36 23.69
CA ARG A 40 -7.98 12.62 24.57
C ARG A 40 -9.44 12.72 24.14
N ARG A 41 -9.86 13.78 23.46
CA ARG A 41 -11.25 13.96 22.99
C ARG A 41 -11.65 12.96 21.90
N SER A 42 -10.70 12.32 21.23
CA SER A 42 -10.96 11.30 20.22
C SER A 42 -10.94 9.87 20.77
N VAL A 43 -10.66 9.67 22.06
CA VAL A 43 -10.63 8.31 22.64
C VAL A 43 -12.03 7.73 22.56
N GLY A 44 -12.17 6.54 21.99
CA GLY A 44 -13.47 5.90 21.70
C GLY A 44 -14.22 6.45 20.49
N LYS A 45 -13.66 7.45 19.78
CA LYS A 45 -14.24 8.09 18.59
C LYS A 45 -13.33 7.97 17.36
N MET A 46 -12.62 6.84 17.28
CA MET A 46 -11.77 6.47 16.15
C MET A 46 -12.43 5.28 15.46
N GLU A 47 -13.00 5.51 14.29
CA GLU A 47 -13.71 4.50 13.52
C GLU A 47 -12.77 3.89 12.50
N LYS A 48 -12.83 2.56 12.32
CA LYS A 48 -12.08 1.88 11.27
C LYS A 48 -12.76 2.14 9.93
N VAL A 49 -12.00 2.61 8.95
CA VAL A 49 -12.47 2.86 7.58
C VAL A 49 -11.51 2.22 6.57
N PRO A 50 -12.00 1.62 5.47
CA PRO A 50 -11.12 1.18 4.40
C PRO A 50 -10.47 2.40 3.72
N LEU A 51 -9.21 2.26 3.30
CA LEU A 51 -8.60 3.23 2.39
C LEU A 51 -9.26 3.14 0.99
N PRO A 52 -9.22 4.24 0.21
CA PRO A 52 -9.66 4.23 -1.17
C PRO A 52 -8.93 3.15 -2.00
N SER A 53 -9.57 2.67 -3.05
CA SER A 53 -9.04 1.67 -3.97
C SER A 53 -8.01 2.22 -4.96
N GLN A 54 -7.81 3.54 -4.99
CA GLN A 54 -6.90 4.22 -5.89
C GLN A 54 -6.04 5.21 -5.11
N GLY A 55 -4.77 5.31 -5.48
CA GLY A 55 -3.83 6.30 -4.98
C GLY A 55 -2.87 6.75 -6.06
N THR A 56 -2.11 7.80 -5.78
CA THR A 56 -1.18 8.42 -6.71
C THR A 56 0.24 8.33 -6.18
N VAL A 57 1.21 8.01 -7.03
CA VAL A 57 2.63 8.00 -6.65
C VAL A 57 3.10 9.43 -6.36
N LEU A 58 3.39 9.72 -5.10
CA LEU A 58 3.93 11.00 -4.66
C LEU A 58 5.45 11.08 -4.85
N SER A 59 6.15 9.99 -4.57
CA SER A 59 7.60 9.87 -4.72
C SER A 59 7.98 8.40 -4.81
N TYR A 60 9.04 8.08 -5.55
CA TYR A 60 9.50 6.70 -5.74
C TYR A 60 11.03 6.61 -5.76
N SER A 61 11.53 5.39 -5.54
CA SER A 61 12.94 5.06 -5.64
C SER A 61 13.09 3.63 -6.16
N VAL A 62 14.03 3.44 -7.08
CA VAL A 62 14.37 2.13 -7.65
C VAL A 62 15.52 1.52 -6.86
N VAL A 63 15.23 0.40 -6.21
CA VAL A 63 16.21 -0.32 -5.39
C VAL A 63 16.93 -1.35 -6.25
N HIS A 64 18.20 -1.04 -6.56
CA HIS A 64 19.09 -1.89 -7.37
C HIS A 64 19.92 -2.87 -6.53
N GLN A 65 19.92 -2.73 -5.21
CA GLN A 65 20.59 -3.64 -4.29
C GLN A 65 19.62 -4.06 -3.19
N GLY A 66 19.06 -5.26 -3.35
CA GLY A 66 18.13 -5.85 -2.39
C GLY A 66 18.84 -6.27 -1.10
N GLN A 67 18.12 -6.19 0.01
CA GLN A 67 18.54 -6.88 1.23
C GLN A 67 18.31 -8.39 1.09
N LYS A 68 19.03 -9.20 1.88
CA LYS A 68 18.87 -10.65 1.92
C LYS A 68 17.39 -11.06 2.00
N GLY A 69 16.93 -11.82 1.01
CA GLY A 69 15.54 -12.26 0.87
C GLY A 69 14.68 -11.44 -0.09
N PHE A 70 15.24 -10.36 -0.66
CA PHE A 70 14.65 -9.59 -1.76
C PHE A 70 15.49 -9.65 -3.03
N ASP A 71 16.55 -10.46 -3.04
CA ASP A 71 17.50 -10.58 -4.15
C ASP A 71 16.80 -10.95 -5.47
N ALA A 72 15.80 -11.82 -5.41
CA ALA A 72 15.01 -12.24 -6.57
C ALA A 72 14.04 -11.16 -7.11
N GLN A 73 13.85 -10.05 -6.40
CA GLN A 73 12.96 -8.94 -6.80
C GLN A 73 13.76 -7.75 -7.33
N VAL A 74 15.09 -7.80 -7.38
CA VAL A 74 15.91 -6.70 -7.87
C VAL A 74 15.86 -6.64 -9.40
N PRO A 75 15.67 -5.45 -10.02
CA PRO A 75 15.34 -4.17 -9.42
C PRO A 75 13.85 -4.06 -9.04
N TYR A 76 13.53 -3.50 -7.85
CA TYR A 76 12.15 -3.22 -7.44
C TYR A 76 11.93 -1.75 -7.10
N VAL A 77 10.70 -1.29 -7.29
CA VAL A 77 10.31 0.10 -7.00
C VAL A 77 9.68 0.20 -5.62
N MET A 78 10.19 1.11 -4.79
CA MET A 78 9.56 1.55 -3.55
C MET A 78 8.92 2.92 -3.79
N ALA A 79 7.64 3.08 -3.49
CA ALA A 79 6.92 4.32 -3.67
C ALA A 79 6.14 4.74 -2.41
N ILE A 80 6.06 6.06 -2.22
CA ILE A 80 5.10 6.70 -1.33
C ILE A 80 3.89 7.04 -2.17
N ILE A 81 2.74 6.52 -1.77
CA ILE A 81 1.48 6.69 -2.49
C ILE A 81 0.54 7.51 -1.64
N GLU A 82 0.04 8.59 -2.22
CA GLU A 82 -0.96 9.45 -1.62
C GLU A 82 -2.36 8.95 -1.99
N PHE A 83 -3.21 8.82 -0.97
CA PHE A 83 -4.62 8.52 -1.10
C PHE A 83 -5.45 9.76 -0.81
N GLU A 84 -6.69 9.76 -1.30
CA GLU A 84 -7.67 10.78 -0.96
C GLU A 84 -7.77 10.97 0.57
N GLY A 85 -7.78 12.23 1.00
CA GLY A 85 -7.73 12.59 2.42
C GLY A 85 -6.30 12.77 2.97
N GLY A 86 -5.29 12.83 2.11
CA GLY A 86 -3.91 13.19 2.46
C GLY A 86 -3.16 12.08 3.21
N VAL A 87 -3.58 10.84 3.01
CA VAL A 87 -2.95 9.68 3.65
C VAL A 87 -1.86 9.14 2.74
N THR A 88 -0.63 9.11 3.22
CA THR A 88 0.51 8.56 2.48
C THR A 88 0.87 7.16 2.97
N VAL A 89 1.02 6.22 2.05
CA VAL A 89 1.40 4.84 2.32
C VAL A 89 2.68 4.48 1.58
N LEU A 90 3.65 3.90 2.29
CA LEU A 90 4.87 3.37 1.69
C LEU A 90 4.64 1.92 1.30
N GLY A 91 4.96 1.56 0.05
CA GLY A 91 4.95 0.17 -0.40
C GLY A 91 5.71 -0.03 -1.70
N GLN A 92 5.72 -1.28 -2.17
CA GLN A 92 6.33 -1.62 -3.46
C GLN A 92 5.32 -1.43 -4.59
N VAL A 93 5.78 -0.90 -5.71
CA VAL A 93 5.05 -0.94 -6.98
C VAL A 93 5.49 -2.19 -7.74
N VAL A 94 4.53 -2.96 -8.24
CA VAL A 94 4.73 -4.24 -8.93
C VAL A 94 3.85 -4.30 -10.18
N ASP A 95 4.08 -5.33 -11.00
CA ASP A 95 3.35 -5.57 -12.26
C ASP A 95 3.55 -4.43 -13.30
N CYS A 96 4.70 -3.77 -13.26
CA CYS A 96 5.16 -2.80 -14.26
C CYS A 96 6.69 -2.77 -14.29
N ASP A 97 7.28 -2.29 -15.38
CA ASP A 97 8.71 -2.08 -15.43
C ASP A 97 9.11 -0.89 -14.53
N PRO A 98 10.28 -0.95 -13.85
CA PRO A 98 10.70 0.14 -12.97
C PRO A 98 10.84 1.51 -13.66
N GLU A 99 11.07 1.49 -14.97
CA GLU A 99 11.21 2.69 -15.82
C GLU A 99 9.87 3.38 -16.10
N ASP A 100 8.76 2.62 -16.06
CA ASP A 100 7.42 3.16 -16.28
C ASP A 100 6.91 3.93 -15.06
N VAL A 101 7.45 3.65 -13.86
CA VAL A 101 6.97 4.29 -12.63
C VAL A 101 7.41 5.75 -12.58
N GLY A 102 6.42 6.64 -12.56
CA GLY A 102 6.62 8.08 -12.46
C GLY A 102 5.84 8.72 -11.31
N ILE A 103 6.24 9.93 -10.92
CA ILE A 103 5.47 10.77 -10.00
C ILE A 103 4.15 11.16 -10.69
N GLY A 104 3.03 11.06 -9.98
CA GLY A 104 1.70 11.30 -10.53
C GLY A 104 1.03 10.07 -11.14
N MET A 105 1.72 8.93 -11.23
CA MET A 105 1.12 7.68 -11.71
C MET A 105 0.02 7.19 -10.77
N GLU A 106 -1.12 6.79 -11.33
CA GLU A 106 -2.19 6.13 -10.58
C GLU A 106 -1.85 4.66 -10.30
N VAL A 107 -2.17 4.22 -9.09
CA VAL A 107 -1.94 2.84 -8.65
C VAL A 107 -3.10 2.35 -7.77
N LYS A 108 -3.29 1.03 -7.74
CA LYS A 108 -4.26 0.34 -6.89
C LYS A 108 -3.56 -0.61 -5.90
N PRO A 109 -4.05 -0.75 -4.67
CA PRO A 109 -3.54 -1.72 -3.72
C PRO A 109 -3.87 -3.14 -4.17
N VAL A 110 -2.88 -4.02 -4.13
CA VAL A 110 -3.00 -5.44 -4.47
C VAL A 110 -2.45 -6.30 -3.34
N PHE A 111 -3.11 -7.43 -3.09
CA PHE A 111 -2.68 -8.36 -2.05
C PHE A 111 -1.58 -9.29 -2.57
N ARG A 112 -0.40 -9.25 -1.94
CA ARG A 112 0.78 -10.00 -2.39
C ARG A 112 1.57 -10.55 -1.21
N ARG A 113 2.40 -11.56 -1.49
CA ARG A 113 3.44 -12.02 -0.57
C ARG A 113 4.49 -10.91 -0.42
N VAL A 114 4.72 -10.46 0.81
CA VAL A 114 5.68 -9.40 1.13
C VAL A 114 7.02 -9.98 1.58
N ARG A 115 6.99 -11.04 2.40
CA ARG A 115 8.19 -11.66 2.97
C ARG A 115 7.94 -13.10 3.40
N GLU A 116 8.99 -13.86 3.56
CA GLU A 116 9.02 -15.21 4.15
C GLU A 116 10.08 -15.26 5.26
N GLU A 117 9.76 -15.88 6.41
CA GLU A 117 10.68 -15.99 7.57
C GLU A 117 11.55 -17.27 7.47
N GLY A 118 12.28 -17.45 6.36
CA GLY A 118 13.07 -18.66 6.09
C GLY A 118 12.21 -19.88 5.72
N GLU A 119 12.84 -21.05 5.53
CA GLU A 119 12.22 -22.24 4.93
C GLU A 119 11.08 -22.85 5.76
N ALA A 120 11.17 -22.78 7.09
CA ALA A 120 10.13 -23.29 8.01
C ALA A 120 9.31 -22.16 8.67
N GLY A 121 9.45 -20.91 8.19
CA GLY A 121 8.83 -19.75 8.80
C GLY A 121 7.45 -19.40 8.27
N VAL A 122 6.86 -18.36 8.85
CA VAL A 122 5.55 -17.86 8.41
C VAL A 122 5.70 -17.03 7.14
N ILE A 123 4.80 -17.25 6.19
CA ILE A 123 4.66 -16.40 5.01
C ILE A 123 3.85 -15.15 5.37
N HIS A 124 4.44 -13.99 5.10
CA HIS A 124 3.88 -12.69 5.40
C HIS A 124 3.24 -12.09 4.14
N TYR A 125 1.91 -11.96 4.15
CA TYR A 125 1.16 -11.30 3.09
C TYR A 125 0.72 -9.88 3.47
N GLY A 126 0.66 -8.99 2.50
CA GLY A 126 0.17 -7.63 2.70
C GLY A 126 -0.11 -6.93 1.40
N TYR A 127 -0.23 -5.61 1.47
CA TYR A 127 -0.42 -4.78 0.28
C TYR A 127 0.90 -4.52 -0.44
N LYS A 128 0.82 -4.56 -1.76
CA LYS A 128 1.71 -3.87 -2.71
C LYS A 128 0.82 -3.00 -3.59
N PHE A 129 1.40 -2.31 -4.57
CA PHE A 129 0.67 -1.43 -5.47
C PHE A 129 0.95 -1.83 -6.91
N ALA A 130 -0.05 -1.76 -7.76
CA ALA A 130 0.09 -2.02 -9.19
C ALA A 130 -0.61 -0.92 -9.97
N PRO A 131 -0.18 -0.61 -11.21
CA PRO A 131 -0.94 0.28 -12.07
C PRO A 131 -2.38 -0.27 -12.29
N PRO A 132 -3.36 0.61 -12.54
CA PRO A 132 -4.74 0.19 -12.76
C PRO A 132 -4.86 -0.73 -13.98
N CYS A 133 -4.05 -0.47 -15.01
CA CYS A 133 -4.00 -1.22 -16.25
C CYS A 133 -2.88 -2.28 -16.21
N PHE A 134 -3.24 -3.52 -15.89
CA PHE A 134 -2.50 -4.68 -16.38
C PHE A 134 -3.44 -5.87 -16.59
N PRO A 135 -3.49 -6.50 -17.80
CA PRO A 135 -2.80 -6.16 -19.06
C PRO A 135 -3.78 -5.90 -20.22
N VAL A 136 -4.09 -4.63 -20.57
CA VAL A 136 -4.48 -4.22 -21.94
C VAL A 136 -4.28 -2.71 -22.07
N CYS A 137 -3.20 -2.25 -22.70
CA CYS A 137 -3.13 -0.98 -23.45
C CYS A 137 -1.79 -0.84 -24.19
N GLN A 138 -1.45 -1.86 -24.99
CA GLN A 138 -0.56 -1.68 -26.15
C GLN A 138 -1.27 -1.98 -27.48
N ASP A 139 -2.58 -2.21 -27.47
CA ASP A 139 -3.40 -2.31 -28.68
C ASP A 139 -4.51 -1.26 -28.64
N GLU A 140 -4.25 -0.10 -29.25
CA GLU A 140 -5.28 0.89 -29.63
C GLU A 140 -6.28 0.35 -30.68
N SER A 141 -6.18 -0.91 -31.08
CA SER A 141 -6.97 -1.52 -32.15
C SER A 141 -8.29 -2.18 -31.70
N LEU A 142 -8.54 -2.33 -30.39
CA LEU A 142 -9.76 -2.98 -29.87
C LEU A 142 -10.74 -2.02 -29.17
N ALA A 143 -10.45 -0.73 -29.13
CA ALA A 143 -11.39 0.30 -28.69
C ALA A 143 -12.19 0.87 -29.88
N SER A 144 -12.85 0.00 -30.64
CA SER A 144 -13.87 0.41 -31.60
C SER A 144 -15.25 0.06 -31.02
N PRO A 145 -16.12 1.05 -30.74
CA PRO A 145 -17.51 0.77 -30.40
C PRO A 145 -18.28 0.48 -31.69
N GLU A 146 -18.65 -0.78 -31.90
CA GLU A 146 -19.87 -1.13 -32.65
C GLU A 146 -21.00 -1.42 -31.68
#